data_AF-B8GPE3-F1
#
_entry.id   AF-B8GPE3-F1
#
_cell.length_a   1.000
_cell.length_b   1.000
_cell.length_c   1.000
_cell.angle_alpha   90.00
_cell.angle_beta   90.00
_cell.angle_gamma   90.00
#
_symmetry.space_group_name_H-M   'P 1'
#
loop_
_entity.id
_entity.type
_entity.pdbx_description
1 polymer ?
#
loop_
_entity_poly.entity_id
_entity_poly.type
_entity_poly.pdbx_seq_one_letter_code
_entity_poly.pdbx_strand_id
1 'polypeptide(L)' 'MDILYLLIPLGMVFLAVVIAAFLWAVRSGQYEDLEGPAHRILMDDDDPMIPRDEEQGEAGDRDDLKRGD' A
#
# COMPACT_ATOMS: atom_id res chain seq x y z
N MET A 1 -40.05 -19.38 -29.84
CA MET A 1 -40.12 -18.53 -28.63
C MET A 1 -39.41 -19.20 -27.44
N ASP A 2 -38.58 -20.21 -27.71
CA ASP A 2 -38.06 -21.13 -26.70
C ASP A 2 -36.80 -20.60 -26.00
N ILE A 3 -36.06 -19.73 -26.69
CA ILE A 3 -34.83 -19.12 -26.16
C ILE A 3 -35.09 -18.25 -24.94
N LEU A 4 -36.29 -17.66 -24.83
CA LEU A 4 -36.68 -16.84 -23.67
C LEU A 4 -36.72 -17.68 -22.39
N TYR A 5 -37.13 -18.95 -22.47
CA TYR A 5 -37.13 -19.85 -21.31
C TYR A 5 -35.72 -20.18 -20.81
N LEU A 6 -34.70 -20.04 -21.65
CA LEU A 6 -33.30 -20.18 -21.26
C LEU A 6 -32.70 -18.84 -20.77
N LEU A 7 -32.98 -17.74 -21.46
CA LEU A 7 -32.40 -16.43 -21.16
C LEU A 7 -32.90 -15.84 -19.84
N ILE A 8 -34.18 -16.00 -19.51
CA ILE A 8 -34.75 -15.45 -18.26
C ILE A 8 -34.06 -16.04 -17.02
N PRO A 9 -33.99 -17.38 -16.83
CA PRO A 9 -33.33 -17.94 -15.66
C PRO A 9 -31.82 -17.70 -15.69
N LEU A 10 -31.18 -17.76 -16.85
CA LEU A 10 -29.76 -17.45 -16.98
C LEU A 10 -29.45 -16.00 -16.55
N GLY A 11 -30.29 -15.05 -16.96
CA GLY A 11 -30.18 -13.64 -16.56
C GLY A 11 -30.42 -13.45 -15.06
N MET A 12 -31.37 -14.16 -14.46
CA MET A 12 -31.59 -14.14 -13.01
C MET A 12 -30.37 -14.66 -12.24
N VAL A 13 -29.77 -15.76 -12.68
CA VAL A 13 -28.55 -16.31 -12.05
C VAL A 13 -27.40 -15.32 -12.19
N PHE A 14 -27.20 -14.74 -13.39
CA PHE A 14 -26.17 -13.75 -13.63
C PHE A 14 -26.34 -12.52 -12.73
N LEU A 15 -27.56 -11.99 -12.62
CA LEU A 15 -27.88 -10.88 -11.72
C LEU A 15 -27.58 -11.23 -10.25
N ALA A 16 -27.97 -12.42 -9.79
CA ALA A 16 -27.72 -12.88 -8.44
C ALA A 16 -26.21 -12.97 -8.13
N VAL A 17 -25.40 -13.45 -9.08
CA VAL A 17 -23.94 -13.52 -8.96
C VAL A 17 -23.34 -12.12 -8.83
N VAL A 18 -23.75 -11.17 -9.66
CA VAL A 18 -23.26 -9.78 -9.60
C VAL A 18 -23.59 -9.15 -8.25
N ILE A 19 -24.83 -9.31 -7.77
CA ILE A 19 -25.25 -8.79 -6.46
C ILE A 19 -24.45 -9.43 -5.33
N ALA A 20 -24.25 -10.75 -5.36
CA ALA A 20 -23.47 -11.45 -4.34
C ALA A 20 -22.01 -10.99 -4.31
N ALA A 21 -21.39 -10.82 -5.48
CA ALA A 21 -20.03 -10.29 -5.61
C ALA A 21 -19.93 -8.85 -5.10
N PHE A 22 -20.91 -8.01 -5.41
CA PHE A 22 -20.97 -6.64 -4.91
C PHE A 22 -21.10 -6.58 -3.39
N LEU A 23 -22.01 -7.37 -2.80
CA LEU A 23 -22.18 -7.44 -1.34
C LEU A 23 -20.93 -7.97 -0.64
N TRP A 24 -20.24 -8.94 -1.26
CA TRP A 24 -18.96 -9.44 -0.76
C TRP A 24 -17.88 -8.34 -0.79
N ALA A 25 -17.76 -7.59 -1.88
CA ALA A 25 -16.80 -6.48 -2.01
C ALA A 25 -17.05 -5.37 -0.98
N VAL A 26 -18.31 -4.99 -0.76
CA VAL A 26 -18.70 -4.02 0.27
C VAL A 26 -18.36 -4.54 1.67
N ARG A 27 -18.64 -5.82 1.97
CA ARG A 27 -18.31 -6.43 3.25
C ARG A 27 -16.79 -6.55 3.47
N SER A 28 -16.02 -6.70 2.40
CA SER A 28 -14.57 -6.91 2.46
C SER A 28 -13.77 -5.67 2.87
N GLY A 29 -14.42 -4.54 3.18
CA GLY A 29 -13.74 -3.36 3.71
C GLY A 29 -12.80 -2.67 2.71
N GLN A 30 -12.87 -3.01 1.41
CA GLN A 30 -12.04 -2.43 0.33
C GLN A 30 -12.23 -0.91 0.15
N TYR A 31 -13.18 -0.30 0.87
CA TYR A 31 -13.41 1.13 0.89
C TYR A 31 -12.65 1.87 2.01
N GLU A 32 -12.05 1.15 2.96
CA GLU A 32 -11.30 1.75 4.07
C GLU A 32 -9.90 2.25 3.64
N ASP A 33 -9.34 1.72 2.55
CA ASP A 33 -8.00 2.09 2.05
C ASP A 33 -8.04 3.12 0.88
N LEU A 34 -9.14 3.87 0.71
CA LEU A 34 -9.14 5.03 -0.21
C LEU A 34 -8.47 6.28 0.38
N GLU A 35 -8.20 6.28 1.69
CA GLU A 35 -7.54 7.40 2.38
C GLU A 35 -6.00 7.31 2.34
N GLY A 36 -5.45 6.15 1.96
CA GLY A 36 -4.03 5.82 2.08
C GLY A 36 -3.04 6.66 1.26
N PRO A 37 -3.30 7.03 0.00
CA PRO A 37 -2.32 7.76 -0.83
C PRO A 37 -2.47 9.29 -0.80
N ALA A 38 -3.69 9.81 -0.63
CA ALA A 38 -3.98 11.24 -0.76
C ALA A 38 -3.37 12.08 0.37
N HIS A 39 -3.19 11.48 1.56
CA HIS A 39 -2.62 12.19 2.71
C HIS A 39 -1.09 12.29 2.67
N ARG A 40 -0.41 11.46 1.87
CA ARG A 40 1.07 11.47 1.77
C ARG A 40 1.58 12.59 0.86
N ILE A 41 0.88 12.84 -0.26
CA ILE A 41 1.21 13.94 -1.19
C ILE A 41 1.11 15.34 -0.54
N LEU A 42 0.30 15.50 0.52
CA LEU A 42 0.12 16.80 1.19
C LEU A 42 0.95 16.96 2.48
N MET A 43 1.59 15.90 2.96
CA MET A 43 2.37 15.87 4.22
C MET A 43 3.87 15.63 4.00
N ASP A 44 4.32 15.35 2.77
CA ASP A 44 5.74 15.14 2.42
C ASP A 44 6.59 16.44 2.40
N ASP A 45 5.98 17.62 2.56
CA ASP A 45 6.70 18.91 2.55
C ASP A 45 7.25 19.33 3.93
N ASP A 46 6.87 18.64 5.02
CA ASP A 46 7.17 19.05 6.41
C ASP A 46 8.08 18.07 7.19
N ASP A 47 8.68 17.05 6.56
CA ASP A 47 9.55 16.09 7.25
C ASP A 47 11.04 16.36 6.97
N PRO A 48 11.77 17.09 7.85
CA PRO A 48 13.22 17.16 7.80
C PRO A 48 13.80 15.90 8.44
N MET A 49 13.51 14.71 7.92
CA MET A 49 14.18 13.50 8.36
C MET A 49 15.50 13.35 7.60
N ILE A 50 16.46 14.21 7.94
CA ILE A 50 17.88 13.97 7.68
C ILE A 50 18.35 12.93 8.71
N PRO A 51 18.68 11.69 8.32
CA PRO A 51 19.55 10.88 9.16
C PRO A 51 20.93 11.53 9.08
N ARG A 52 21.32 12.24 10.14
CA ARG A 52 22.74 12.51 10.37
C ARG A 52 23.36 11.20 10.78
N ASP A 53 23.92 10.49 9.81
CA ASP A 53 24.91 9.45 10.06
C ASP A 53 26.22 10.15 10.46
N GLU A 54 26.26 10.71 11.67
CA GLU A 54 27.50 11.05 12.35
C GLU A 54 27.73 10.05 13.50
N GLU A 55 28.85 9.36 13.36
CA GLU A 55 29.60 8.68 14.42
C GLU A 55 29.06 7.33 14.94
N GLN A 56 29.36 6.27 14.18
CA GLN A 56 29.96 5.07 14.75
C GLN A 56 30.49 4.16 13.64
N GLY A 57 31.81 4.18 13.43
CA GLY A 57 32.47 3.06 12.76
C GLY A 57 33.63 3.39 11.82
N GLU A 58 34.66 4.10 12.29
CA GLU A 58 36.02 3.86 11.79
C GLU A 58 36.97 3.76 13.01
N ALA A 59 36.91 2.59 13.64
CA ALA A 59 38.07 2.06 14.34
C ALA A 59 39.02 1.49 13.29
N GLY A 60 40.15 2.15 13.08
CA GLY A 60 41.26 1.58 12.31
C GLY A 60 42.17 2.64 11.72
N ASP A 61 43.44 2.54 12.07
CA ASP A 61 44.58 3.19 11.40
C ASP A 61 44.96 4.60 11.89
N ARG A 62 45.74 4.65 12.99
CA ARG A 62 47.10 5.24 13.06
C ARG A 62 47.50 5.49 14.50
N ASP A 63 47.88 4.43 15.20
CA ASP A 63 48.63 4.49 16.46
C ASP A 63 50.12 4.83 16.22
N ASP A 64 50.51 5.19 14.99
CA ASP A 64 51.92 5.30 14.60
C ASP A 64 52.14 6.59 13.80
N LEU A 65 52.39 7.72 14.49
CA LEU A 65 53.49 8.63 14.16
C LEU A 65 53.51 9.84 15.12
N LYS A 66 54.65 10.00 15.81
CA LYS A 66 55.15 11.25 16.42
C LYS A 66 54.56 11.67 17.76
N ARG A 67 54.79 10.82 18.77
CA ARG A 67 55.18 11.30 20.09
C ARG A 67 56.70 11.15 20.22
N GLY A 68 57.44 12.25 20.11
CA GLY A 68 58.88 12.29 20.41
C GLY A 68 59.68 13.09 19.41
N ASP A 69 59.66 14.41 19.57
CA ASP A 69 60.81 15.32 19.40
C ASP A 69 60.64 16.44 20.43
#